data_AF-A0A966WCP8-F1
#
_entry.id   AF-A0A966WCP8-F1
#
_cell.length_a   1.000
_cell.length_b   1.000
_cell.length_c   1.000
_cell.angle_alpha   90.00
_cell.angle_beta   90.00
_cell.angle_gamma   90.00
#
_symmetry.space_group_name_H-M   'P 1'
#
loop_
_entity.id
_entity.type
_entity.pdbx_description
1 polymer ?
#
loop_
_entity_poly.entity_id
_entity_poly.type
_entity_poly.pdbx_seq_one_letter_code
_entity_poly.pdbx_strand_id
1 'polypeptide(L)'
;VFQIWMRDGSYHEIDLKECHQWTREGCKTCPDFAAEHADISTGGIGEDNDWTLCVVRTELGEEVMNRMIKDGSVVARPAETDEKAMKLLRLLSVVSRRRWPDFAEKSVKVGVPPPKKKADGSAPAAH
;
A
#
# COMPACT_ATOMS: atom_id res chain seq x y z
N VAL A 1 -2.34 13.93 -0.69
CA VAL A 1 -2.42 14.86 -1.83
C VAL A 1 -1.95 14.13 -3.08
N PHE A 2 -2.45 14.50 -4.24
CA PHE A 2 -1.89 14.11 -5.53
C PHE A 2 -0.89 15.19 -5.97
N GLN A 3 0.35 14.79 -6.19
CA GLN A 3 1.49 15.70 -6.36
C GLN A 3 1.93 15.73 -7.83
N ILE A 4 2.15 16.93 -8.37
CA ILE A 4 2.53 17.14 -9.77
C ILE A 4 3.76 18.05 -9.83
N TRP A 5 4.86 17.52 -10.40
CA TRP A 5 6.06 18.29 -10.70
C TRP A 5 6.11 18.59 -12.20
N MET A 6 6.22 19.88 -12.52
CA MET A 6 6.21 20.39 -13.89
C MET A 6 7.65 20.57 -14.40
N ARG A 7 7.82 20.53 -15.73
CA ARG A 7 9.15 20.70 -16.36
C ARG A 7 9.74 22.10 -16.16
N ASP A 8 8.90 23.09 -15.91
CA ASP A 8 9.32 24.45 -15.56
C ASP A 8 9.75 24.60 -14.10
N GLY A 9 9.72 23.51 -13.33
CA GLY A 9 10.05 23.47 -11.91
C GLY A 9 8.88 23.83 -10.99
N SER A 10 7.70 24.15 -11.52
CA SER A 10 6.53 24.40 -10.68
C SER A 10 5.99 23.11 -10.05
N TYR A 11 5.43 23.25 -8.84
CA TYR A 11 4.87 22.16 -8.04
C TYR A 11 3.42 22.46 -7.70
N HIS A 12 2.54 21.47 -7.91
CA HIS A 12 1.12 21.57 -7.66
C HIS A 12 0.64 20.41 -6.80
N GLU A 13 -0.29 20.69 -5.90
CA GLU A 13 -0.99 19.68 -5.10
C GLU A 13 -2.49 19.74 -5.35
N ILE A 14 -3.09 18.57 -5.52
CA ILE A 14 -4.54 18.39 -5.62
C ILE A 14 -4.99 17.55 -4.42
N ASP A 15 -6.14 17.88 -3.83
CA ASP A 15 -6.70 17.04 -2.76
C ASP A 15 -7.03 15.65 -3.33
N LEU A 16 -6.48 14.61 -2.69
CA LEU A 16 -6.73 13.24 -3.12
C LEU A 16 -8.21 12.86 -3.02
N LYS A 17 -8.97 13.49 -2.11
CA LYS A 17 -10.42 13.28 -1.99
C LYS A 17 -11.17 13.73 -3.24
N GLU A 18 -10.73 14.83 -3.85
CA GLU A 18 -11.29 15.29 -5.13
C GLU A 18 -11.02 14.24 -6.21
N CYS A 19 -9.82 13.63 -6.20
CA CYS A 19 -9.42 12.63 -7.16
C CYS A 19 -10.27 11.35 -7.15
N HIS A 20 -10.94 11.04 -6.03
CA HIS A 20 -11.69 9.79 -5.87
C HIS A 20 -12.81 9.63 -6.91
N GLN A 21 -13.39 10.73 -7.42
CA GLN A 21 -14.45 10.69 -8.43
C GLN A 21 -14.01 10.04 -9.76
N TRP A 22 -12.70 10.00 -10.04
CA TRP A 22 -12.13 9.38 -11.24
C TRP A 22 -11.57 7.97 -10.99
N THR A 23 -11.79 7.39 -9.80
CA THR A 23 -11.37 6.01 -9.51
C THR A 23 -12.15 5.01 -10.34
N ARG A 24 -11.45 4.15 -11.09
CA ARG A 24 -12.07 3.06 -11.85
C ARG A 24 -12.89 2.15 -10.91
N GLU A 25 -14.12 1.81 -11.31
CA GLU A 25 -15.05 1.02 -10.47
C GLU A 25 -14.43 -0.29 -9.94
N GLY A 26 -13.69 -1.04 -10.77
CA GLY A 26 -13.05 -2.29 -10.31
C GLY A 26 -12.00 -2.09 -9.21
N CYS A 27 -11.36 -0.92 -9.12
CA CYS A 27 -10.40 -0.63 -8.05
C CYS A 27 -11.07 -0.43 -6.70
N LYS A 28 -12.37 -0.06 -6.68
CA LYS A 28 -13.15 0.13 -5.45
C LYS A 28 -13.44 -1.17 -4.73
N THR A 29 -13.18 -2.31 -5.36
CA THR A 29 -13.41 -3.64 -4.78
C THR A 29 -12.14 -4.48 -4.70
N CYS A 30 -10.99 -3.99 -5.17
CA CYS A 30 -9.74 -4.75 -5.10
C CYS A 30 -9.32 -4.97 -3.64
N PRO A 31 -9.04 -6.20 -3.20
CA PRO A 31 -8.68 -6.49 -1.81
C PRO A 31 -7.17 -6.51 -1.56
N ASP A 32 -6.36 -6.45 -2.62
CA ASP A 32 -4.91 -6.57 -2.56
C ASP A 32 -4.26 -5.19 -2.67
N PHE A 33 -3.67 -4.75 -1.56
CA PHE A 33 -2.92 -3.50 -1.50
C PHE A 33 -1.43 -3.71 -1.82
N ALA A 34 -0.89 -4.88 -1.48
CA ALA A 34 0.54 -5.10 -1.36
C ALA A 34 1.07 -6.11 -2.40
N ALA A 35 0.34 -6.31 -3.50
CA ALA A 35 0.66 -7.25 -4.57
C ALA A 35 1.08 -8.61 -4.01
N GLU A 36 0.17 -9.24 -3.26
CA GLU A 36 0.48 -10.41 -2.41
C GLU A 36 0.86 -11.67 -3.20
N HIS A 37 0.59 -11.68 -4.50
CA HIS A 37 0.92 -12.77 -5.41
C HIS A 37 2.25 -12.59 -6.16
N ALA A 38 2.99 -11.50 -5.93
CA ALA A 38 4.29 -11.27 -6.56
C ALA A 38 5.43 -12.01 -5.83
N ASP A 39 6.52 -12.31 -6.53
CA ASP A 39 7.75 -12.78 -5.89
C ASP A 39 8.35 -11.71 -4.97
N ILE A 40 8.35 -10.47 -5.46
CA ILE A 40 8.80 -9.26 -4.75
C ILE A 40 7.76 -8.16 -5.00
N SER A 41 7.16 -7.64 -3.92
CA SER A 41 6.25 -6.49 -3.96
C SER A 41 7.01 -5.23 -3.56
N THR A 42 6.81 -4.11 -4.25
CA THR A 42 7.53 -2.84 -4.00
C THR A 42 6.57 -1.65 -3.88
N GLY A 43 6.87 -0.69 -3.00
CA GLY A 43 6.07 0.52 -2.85
C GLY A 43 6.73 1.62 -2.02
N GLY A 44 6.44 2.88 -2.35
CA GLY A 44 7.02 4.08 -1.71
C GLY A 44 6.20 4.60 -0.53
N ILE A 45 5.80 3.74 0.41
CA ILE A 45 5.14 4.18 1.66
C ILE A 45 6.17 4.23 2.79
N GLY A 46 6.12 5.27 3.62
CA GLY A 46 7.06 5.42 4.74
C GLY A 46 7.30 6.87 5.11
N GLU A 47 8.38 7.10 5.86
CA GLU A 47 8.88 8.44 6.17
C GLU A 47 9.96 8.91 5.20
N ASP A 48 10.70 7.95 4.65
CA ASP A 48 11.89 8.18 3.84
C ASP A 48 11.59 8.02 2.34
N ASN A 49 11.45 9.15 1.63
CA ASN A 49 11.09 9.17 0.21
C ASN A 49 12.19 8.59 -0.71
N ASP A 50 13.41 8.44 -0.20
CA ASP A 50 14.53 7.90 -0.97
C ASP A 50 14.60 6.37 -0.90
N TRP A 51 13.68 5.73 -0.17
CA TRP A 51 13.61 4.27 -0.03
C TRP A 51 12.32 3.69 -0.59
N THR A 52 12.44 2.46 -1.08
CA THR A 52 11.30 1.64 -1.49
C THR A 52 11.12 0.51 -0.49
N LEU A 53 9.91 0.37 0.06
CA LEU A 53 9.55 -0.78 0.88
C LEU A 53 9.38 -2.01 -0.03
N CYS A 54 10.15 -3.06 0.25
CA CYS A 54 10.11 -4.32 -0.49
C CYS A 54 9.62 -5.46 0.41
N VAL A 55 8.64 -6.23 -0.05
CA VAL A 55 8.19 -7.48 0.59
C VAL A 55 8.57 -8.64 -0.31
N VAL A 56 9.49 -9.49 0.16
CA VAL A 56 9.93 -10.69 -0.54
C VAL A 56 9.10 -11.88 -0.07
N ARG A 57 8.55 -12.68 -1.00
CA ARG A 57 7.53 -13.71 -0.67
C ARG A 57 7.92 -15.12 -1.06
N THR A 58 8.53 -15.29 -2.23
CA THR A 58 8.85 -16.60 -2.80
C THR A 58 10.34 -16.87 -2.73
N GLU A 59 10.71 -18.15 -2.84
CA GLU A 59 12.12 -18.58 -2.92
C GLU A 59 12.86 -17.90 -4.07
N LEU A 60 12.20 -17.75 -5.23
CA LEU A 60 12.74 -17.03 -6.37
C LEU A 60 12.97 -15.55 -6.06
N GLY A 61 11.99 -14.89 -5.42
CA GLY A 61 12.12 -13.49 -5.01
C GLY A 61 13.27 -13.29 -4.03
N GLU A 62 13.46 -14.22 -3.10
CA GLU A 62 14.57 -14.20 -2.15
C GLU A 62 15.93 -14.39 -2.83
N GLU A 63 16.04 -15.36 -3.75
CA GLU A 63 17.27 -15.57 -4.53
C GLU A 63 17.65 -14.29 -5.30
N VAL A 64 16.68 -13.70 -6.01
CA VAL A 64 16.89 -12.49 -6.82
C VAL A 64 17.29 -11.30 -5.93
N MET A 65 16.58 -11.06 -4.83
CA MET A 65 16.91 -9.97 -3.90
C MET A 65 18.31 -10.12 -3.31
N ASN A 66 18.65 -11.32 -2.83
CA ASN A 66 19.96 -11.59 -2.24
C ASN A 66 21.10 -11.42 -3.25
N ARG A 67 20.89 -11.79 -4.52
CA ARG A 67 21.87 -11.56 -5.59
C ARG A 67 22.09 -10.07 -5.84
N MET A 68 21.01 -9.29 -5.97
CA MET A 68 21.09 -7.84 -6.17
C MET A 68 21.76 -7.12 -4.99
N ILE A 69 21.55 -7.59 -3.75
CA ILE A 69 22.24 -7.04 -2.57
C ILE A 69 23.73 -7.40 -2.63
N LYS A 70 24.05 -8.66 -2.96
CA LYS A 70 25.43 -9.17 -2.99
C LYS A 70 26.28 -8.51 -4.07
N ASP A 71 25.71 -8.23 -5.24
CA ASP A 71 26.42 -7.59 -6.36
C ASP A 71 26.41 -6.05 -6.29
N GLY A 72 25.69 -5.48 -5.32
CA GLY A 72 25.64 -4.03 -5.08
C GLY A 72 24.64 -3.28 -5.97
N SER A 73 23.80 -3.99 -6.74
CA SER A 73 22.72 -3.38 -7.53
C SER A 73 21.68 -2.70 -6.65
N VAL A 74 21.45 -3.20 -5.44
CA VAL A 74 20.56 -2.57 -4.45
C VAL A 74 21.22 -2.53 -3.07
N VAL A 75 20.95 -1.44 -2.34
CA VAL A 75 21.22 -1.36 -0.90
C VAL A 75 19.95 -1.70 -0.14
N ALA A 76 20.07 -2.47 0.93
CA ALA A 76 18.92 -2.91 1.72
C ALA A 76 19.14 -2.66 3.22
N ARG A 77 18.05 -2.32 3.92
CA ARG A 77 17.98 -2.28 5.38
C ARG A 77 16.71 -3.00 5.84
N PRO A 78 16.66 -3.54 7.07
CA PRO A 78 15.44 -4.15 7.60
C PRO A 78 14.28 -3.16 7.59
N ALA A 79 13.14 -3.57 7.04
CA ALA A 79 11.96 -2.72 6.90
C ALA A 79 11.36 -2.32 8.26
N GLU A 80 11.58 -3.12 9.29
CA GLU A 80 11.13 -2.90 10.67
C GLU A 80 11.74 -1.64 11.29
N THR A 81 12.82 -1.12 10.72
CA THR A 81 13.42 0.15 11.14
C THR A 81 12.56 1.37 10.77
N ASP A 82 11.62 1.24 9.82
CA ASP A 82 10.61 2.24 9.50
C ASP A 82 9.25 1.82 10.07
N GLU A 83 9.00 2.16 11.34
CA GLU A 83 7.73 1.86 12.00
C GLU A 83 6.51 2.45 11.27
N LYS A 84 6.68 3.58 10.59
CA LYS A 84 5.60 4.28 9.89
C LYS A 84 5.20 3.50 8.65
N ALA A 85 6.17 3.04 7.85
CA ALA A 85 5.95 2.17 6.71
C ALA A 85 5.23 0.89 7.12
N MET A 86 5.68 0.23 8.20
CA MET A 86 5.06 -1.01 8.70
C MET A 86 3.61 -0.80 9.17
N LYS A 87 3.35 0.29 9.90
CA LYS A 87 1.99 0.67 10.32
C LYS A 87 1.09 0.97 9.13
N LEU A 88 1.58 1.73 8.14
CA LEU A 88 0.84 2.08 6.94
C LEU A 88 0.55 0.86 6.06
N LEU A 89 1.53 -0.01 5.83
CA LEU A 89 1.35 -1.26 5.10
C LEU A 89 0.21 -2.07 5.70
N ARG A 90 0.25 -2.29 7.02
CA ARG A 90 -0.80 -3.05 7.71
C ARG A 90 -2.17 -2.37 7.60
N LEU A 91 -2.23 -1.05 7.81
CA LEU A 91 -3.47 -0.28 7.76
C LEU A 91 -4.11 -0.33 6.37
N LEU A 92 -3.34 -0.04 5.33
CA LEU A 92 -3.84 0.05 3.96
C LEU A 92 -4.22 -1.33 3.41
N SER A 93 -3.51 -2.39 3.76
CA SER A 93 -3.91 -3.77 3.46
C SER A 93 -5.24 -4.16 4.11
N VAL A 94 -5.51 -3.69 5.34
CA VAL A 94 -6.81 -3.89 6.00
C VAL A 94 -7.91 -3.09 5.32
N VAL A 95 -7.65 -1.83 4.96
CA VAL A 95 -8.63 -0.98 4.27
C VAL A 95 -8.99 -1.57 2.90
N SER A 96 -8.00 -2.05 2.15
CA SER A 96 -8.22 -2.70 0.85
C SER A 96 -9.14 -3.91 0.97
N ARG A 97 -8.86 -4.84 1.90
CA ARG A 97 -9.71 -6.02 2.13
C ARG A 97 -11.14 -5.70 2.57
N ARG A 98 -11.36 -4.60 3.31
CA ARG A 98 -12.71 -4.19 3.74
C ARG A 98 -13.62 -3.84 2.56
N ARG A 99 -13.04 -3.36 1.46
CA ARG A 99 -13.76 -3.00 0.23
C ARG A 99 -14.25 -4.22 -0.56
N TRP A 100 -13.74 -5.41 -0.26
CA TRP A 100 -14.17 -6.63 -0.91
C TRP A 100 -15.69 -6.83 -0.74
N PRO A 101 -16.45 -7.19 -1.79
CA PRO A 101 -17.89 -7.34 -1.66
C PRO A 101 -18.30 -8.54 -0.78
N ASP A 102 -19.39 -8.40 -0.02
CA ASP A 102 -19.87 -9.48 0.87
C ASP A 102 -20.46 -10.68 0.12
N PHE A 103 -20.85 -10.48 -1.14
CA PHE A 103 -21.32 -11.56 -2.01
C PHE A 103 -20.18 -12.40 -2.62
N ALA A 104 -18.93 -11.91 -2.54
CA ALA A 104 -17.77 -12.55 -3.13
C ALA A 104 -17.07 -13.51 -2.15
N GLU A 105 -15.92 -14.05 -2.54
CA GLU A 105 -15.16 -15.05 -1.76
C GLU A 105 -14.86 -14.55 -0.33
N LYS A 106 -15.42 -15.21 0.68
CA LYS A 106 -15.40 -14.73 2.08
C LYS A 106 -14.04 -14.85 2.74
N SER A 107 -13.20 -15.80 2.29
CA SER A 107 -11.86 -16.00 2.85
C SER A 107 -10.96 -14.77 2.75
N VAL A 108 -11.19 -13.90 1.76
CA VAL A 108 -10.48 -12.63 1.55
C VAL A 108 -10.56 -11.68 2.76
N LYS A 109 -11.65 -11.75 3.53
CA LYS A 109 -11.87 -10.91 4.73
C LYS A 109 -11.43 -11.56 6.05
N VAL A 110 -10.92 -12.79 6.03
CA VAL A 110 -10.47 -13.48 7.26
C VAL A 110 -9.36 -12.69 7.94
N GLY A 111 -9.47 -12.47 9.25
CA GLY A 111 -8.49 -11.72 10.04
C GLY A 111 -8.55 -10.19 9.85
N VAL A 112 -9.50 -9.67 9.07
CA VAL A 112 -9.73 -8.22 8.95
C VAL A 112 -10.44 -7.72 10.21
N PRO A 113 -9.83 -6.83 11.01
CA PRO A 113 -10.49 -6.31 12.20
C PRO A 113 -11.69 -5.44 11.83
N PRO A 114 -12.74 -5.37 12.68
CA PRO A 114 -13.88 -4.51 12.44
C PRO A 114 -13.44 -3.03 12.33
N PRO A 115 -14.19 -2.18 11.61
CA PRO A 115 -13.90 -0.75 11.57
C PRO A 115 -13.92 -0.17 12.98
N LYS A 116 -12.93 0.66 13.33
CA LYS A 116 -13.01 1.44 14.58
C LYS A 116 -14.17 2.41 14.45
N LYS A 117 -15.05 2.47 15.46
CA LYS A 117 -16.03 3.55 15.57
C LYS A 117 -15.27 4.88 15.64
N LYS A 118 -15.68 5.88 14.86
CA LYS A 118 -15.15 7.24 15.03
C LYS A 118 -15.62 7.81 16.37
N ALA A 119 -14.80 8.67 16.97
CA ALA A 119 -15.07 9.28 18.27
C ALA A 119 -16.34 10.17 18.28
N ASP A 120 -16.83 10.58 17.11
CA ASP A 120 -18.02 11.41 16.92
C ASP A 120 -19.30 10.62 16.57
N GLY A 121 -19.23 9.29 16.53
CA GLY A 121 -20.37 8.44 16.15
C GLY A 121 -20.74 8.49 14.67
N SER A 122 -19.98 9.22 13.84
CA SER A 122 -20.20 9.21 12.39
C SER A 122 -19.70 7.89 11.79
N ALA A 123 -20.40 7.40 10.77
CA ALA A 123 -19.95 6.23 10.02
C ALA A 123 -18.52 6.49 9.47
N PRO A 124 -17.63 5.48 9.44
CA PRO A 124 -16.38 5.60 8.71
C PRO A 124 -16.70 6.05 7.28
N ALA A 125 -15.92 6.99 6.74
CA ALA A 125 -16.12 7.47 5.38
C ALA A 125 -16.12 6.25 4.45
N ALA A 126 -17.13 6.16 3.58
CA ALA A 126 -17.07 5.23 2.46
C ALA A 126 -15.82 5.61 1.66
N HIS A 127 -14.84 4.72 1.67
CA HIS A 127 -13.66 4.84 0.82
C HIS A 127 -14.04 4.50 -0.62
#